data_AF-A0A7S2NC94-F1
#
_entry.id   AF-A0A7S2NC94-F1
#
_cell.length_a   1.000
_cell.length_b   1.000
_cell.length_c   1.000
_cell.angle_alpha   90.00
_cell.angle_beta   90.00
_cell.angle_gamma   90.00
#
_symmetry.space_group_name_H-M   'P 1'
#
loop_
_entity.id
_entity.type
_entity.pdbx_description
1 polymer ?
#
loop_
_entity_poly.entity_id
_entity_poly.type
_entity_poly.pdbx_seq_one_letter_code
_entity_poly.pdbx_strand_id
1 'polypeptide(L)'
;SAPANVSSVLAERLAQILRAAGPKRTVVLSSSWRRPQHKLRAAKLEQEISRHLGESFTFDERTPLRDDSSAQERLECIGDFLASLKVLPKGKLRMLILEDFFITPMKSWSCNGIPVDDTEAAECYLLSRLPDSVTATARVVHTYDEWVTPRGLQVQVGVGLTLEHFAKAMDFLGGASMDVDGETVEGSDMSTAESDDASMSEGTQSSEQGDDAEKAVASSDDIVVKQLDKESNVLLDMQAQKRWLEYLSSARSASLPWLSITNLWSL
;
A
#
# COMPACT_ATOMS: atom_id res chain seq x y z
N SER A 1 -14.03 16.06 -17.27
CA SER A 1 -12.59 15.81 -17.11
C SER A 1 -12.32 14.33 -17.34
N ALA A 2 -11.21 13.97 -17.99
CA ALA A 2 -10.83 12.56 -18.11
C ALA A 2 -10.68 11.97 -16.69
N PRO A 3 -11.20 10.76 -16.42
CA PRO A 3 -11.13 10.19 -15.08
C PRO A 3 -9.66 9.85 -14.77
N ALA A 4 -9.07 10.56 -13.80
CA ALA A 4 -7.70 10.35 -13.37
C ALA A 4 -7.44 8.85 -13.14
N ASN A 5 -6.34 8.35 -13.73
CA ASN A 5 -5.95 6.96 -13.57
C ASN A 5 -5.48 6.72 -12.13
N VAL A 6 -5.89 5.60 -11.56
CA VAL A 6 -5.39 5.13 -10.26
C VAL A 6 -3.99 4.55 -10.47
N SER A 7 -3.05 4.88 -9.60
CA SER A 7 -1.70 4.31 -9.67
C SER A 7 -1.74 2.80 -9.38
N SER A 8 -1.29 1.97 -10.33
CA SER A 8 -1.19 0.51 -10.15
C SER A 8 -0.31 0.14 -8.96
N VAL A 9 0.79 0.88 -8.74
CA VAL A 9 1.73 0.66 -7.62
C VAL A 9 1.05 0.93 -6.27
N LEU A 10 0.25 1.99 -6.18
CA LEU A 10 -0.53 2.28 -4.97
C LEU A 10 -1.53 1.14 -4.69
N ALA A 11 -2.28 0.71 -5.71
CA ALA A 11 -3.25 -0.36 -5.57
C ALA A 11 -2.60 -1.70 -5.18
N GLU A 12 -1.42 -2.00 -5.73
CA GLU A 12 -0.64 -3.20 -5.39
C GLU A 12 -0.20 -3.18 -3.92
N ARG A 13 0.41 -2.08 -3.47
CA ARG A 13 0.85 -1.91 -2.07
C ARG A 13 -0.33 -1.99 -1.11
N LEU A 14 -1.47 -1.37 -1.44
CA LEU A 14 -2.71 -1.52 -0.66
C LEU A 14 -3.17 -2.97 -0.61
N ALA A 15 -3.20 -3.70 -1.73
CA ALA A 15 -3.55 -5.11 -1.75
C ALA A 15 -2.64 -5.96 -0.85
N GLN A 16 -1.34 -5.67 -0.83
CA GLN A 16 -0.38 -6.35 0.06
C GLN A 16 -0.65 -6.04 1.55
N ILE A 17 -0.91 -4.77 1.90
CA ILE A 17 -1.33 -4.38 3.26
C ILE A 17 -2.61 -5.13 3.68
N LEU A 18 -3.59 -5.22 2.78
CA LEU A 18 -4.85 -5.92 3.05
C LEU A 18 -4.65 -7.43 3.31
N ARG A 19 -3.73 -8.07 2.56
CA ARG A 19 -3.36 -9.47 2.84
C ARG A 19 -2.70 -9.61 4.21
N ALA A 20 -1.77 -8.72 4.56
CA ALA A 20 -1.10 -8.73 5.86
C ALA A 20 -2.06 -8.49 7.04
N ALA A 21 -3.10 -7.68 6.83
CA ALA A 21 -4.16 -7.48 7.82
C ALA A 21 -4.98 -8.76 8.09
N GLY A 22 -4.96 -9.72 7.16
CA GLY A 22 -5.68 -10.98 7.24
C GLY A 22 -7.16 -10.88 6.83
N PRO A 23 -7.92 -11.98 6.84
CA PRO A 23 -9.30 -12.02 6.37
C PRO A 23 -10.30 -11.37 7.35
N LYS A 24 -9.93 -11.22 8.63
CA LYS A 24 -10.77 -10.58 9.66
C LYS A 24 -10.42 -9.08 9.75
N ARG A 25 -10.75 -8.34 8.70
CA ARG A 25 -10.45 -6.91 8.57
C ARG A 25 -11.69 -6.12 8.18
N THR A 26 -11.66 -4.82 8.46
CA THR A 26 -12.61 -3.82 7.98
C THR A 26 -11.81 -2.70 7.34
N VAL A 27 -12.11 -2.35 6.10
CA VAL A 27 -11.42 -1.32 5.32
C VAL A 27 -12.34 -0.13 5.13
N VAL A 28 -11.96 0.99 5.73
CA VAL A 28 -12.77 2.20 5.78
C VAL A 28 -12.18 3.26 4.86
N LEU A 29 -13.00 3.81 3.96
CA LEU A 29 -12.59 4.94 3.13
C LEU A 29 -12.84 6.26 3.89
N SER A 30 -11.75 6.89 4.33
CA SER A 30 -11.77 8.16 5.07
C SER A 30 -11.33 9.38 4.25
N SER A 31 -10.83 9.21 3.02
CA SER A 31 -10.35 10.33 2.19
C SER A 31 -11.50 11.16 1.60
N SER A 32 -11.18 12.21 0.84
CA SER A 32 -12.17 13.00 0.08
C SER A 32 -12.96 12.14 -0.91
N TRP A 33 -12.44 10.96 -1.31
CA TRP A 33 -13.06 10.08 -2.30
C TRP A 33 -14.35 9.42 -1.83
N ARG A 34 -14.64 9.48 -0.52
CA ARG A 34 -15.93 9.04 0.01
C ARG A 34 -17.09 9.92 -0.45
N ARG A 35 -16.83 11.16 -0.89
CA ARG A 35 -17.86 12.08 -1.37
C ARG A 35 -18.45 11.62 -2.73
N PRO A 36 -19.75 11.81 -2.99
CA PRO A 36 -20.42 11.28 -4.19
C PRO A 36 -19.77 11.66 -5.52
N GLN A 37 -19.21 12.86 -5.64
CA GLN A 37 -18.53 13.32 -6.86
C GLN A 37 -17.27 12.52 -7.21
N HIS A 38 -16.69 11.78 -6.26
CA HIS A 38 -15.50 10.95 -6.47
C HIS A 38 -15.83 9.45 -6.58
N LYS A 39 -17.12 9.07 -6.63
CA LYS A 39 -17.57 7.68 -6.70
C LYS A 39 -16.88 6.88 -7.81
N LEU A 40 -16.70 7.46 -9.00
CA LEU A 40 -16.02 6.79 -10.11
C LEU A 40 -14.54 6.53 -9.82
N ARG A 41 -13.86 7.42 -9.07
CA ARG A 41 -12.46 7.27 -8.71
C ARG A 41 -12.28 6.18 -7.64
N ALA A 42 -13.17 6.15 -6.64
CA ALA A 42 -13.23 5.09 -5.64
C ALA A 42 -13.48 3.71 -6.27
N ALA A 43 -14.46 3.61 -7.18
CA ALA A 43 -14.76 2.36 -7.88
C ALA A 43 -13.58 1.85 -8.72
N LYS A 44 -12.83 2.74 -9.38
CA LYS A 44 -11.60 2.36 -10.10
C LYS A 44 -10.52 1.83 -9.15
N LEU A 45 -10.36 2.43 -7.98
CA LEU A 45 -9.40 1.92 -6.99
C LEU A 45 -9.84 0.57 -6.42
N GLU A 46 -11.12 0.38 -6.14
CA GLU A 46 -11.67 -0.93 -5.73
C GLU A 46 -11.39 -2.00 -6.81
N GLN A 47 -11.56 -1.66 -8.09
CA GLN A 47 -11.24 -2.53 -9.22
C GLN A 47 -9.73 -2.87 -9.30
N GLU A 48 -8.85 -1.88 -9.20
CA GLU A 48 -7.40 -2.11 -9.25
C GLU A 48 -6.90 -2.92 -8.05
N ILE A 49 -7.44 -2.67 -6.85
CA ILE A 49 -7.15 -3.47 -5.66
C ILE A 49 -7.66 -4.90 -5.86
N SER A 50 -8.88 -5.09 -6.39
CA SER A 50 -9.43 -6.42 -6.68
C SER A 50 -8.53 -7.22 -7.61
N ARG A 51 -8.06 -6.57 -8.69
CA ARG A 51 -7.12 -7.17 -9.65
C ARG A 51 -5.85 -7.65 -8.98
N HIS A 52 -5.27 -6.83 -8.10
CA HIS A 52 -4.05 -7.18 -7.38
C HIS A 52 -4.26 -8.20 -6.27
N LEU A 53 -5.43 -8.23 -5.62
CA LEU A 53 -5.79 -9.22 -4.61
C LEU A 53 -6.06 -10.61 -5.23
N GLY A 54 -6.63 -10.65 -6.44
CA GLY A 54 -7.13 -11.88 -7.07
C GLY A 54 -8.56 -12.24 -6.64
N GLU A 55 -9.25 -11.35 -5.93
CA GLU A 55 -10.62 -11.50 -5.45
C GLU A 55 -11.36 -10.15 -5.52
N SER A 56 -12.69 -10.18 -5.45
CA SER A 56 -13.49 -8.95 -5.42
C SER A 56 -13.25 -8.18 -4.14
N PHE A 57 -13.00 -6.88 -4.26
CA PHE A 57 -12.79 -5.97 -3.15
C PHE A 57 -13.69 -4.74 -3.27
N THR A 58 -14.27 -4.35 -2.14
CA THR A 58 -15.00 -3.09 -1.95
C THR A 58 -14.70 -2.56 -0.56
N PHE A 59 -14.71 -1.25 -0.37
CA PHE A 59 -14.62 -0.67 0.98
C PHE A 59 -15.84 -1.06 1.81
N ASP A 60 -15.60 -1.65 2.98
CA ASP A 60 -16.64 -2.10 3.90
C ASP A 60 -17.46 -0.93 4.43
N GLU A 61 -16.76 0.16 4.78
CA GLU A 61 -17.38 1.35 5.37
C GLU A 61 -16.74 2.64 4.84
N ARG A 62 -17.40 3.77 5.15
CA ARG A 62 -16.95 5.13 4.83
C ARG A 62 -17.15 6.00 6.06
N THR A 63 -16.20 6.88 6.36
CA THR A 63 -16.43 7.87 7.44
C THR A 63 -17.57 8.82 7.04
N PRO A 64 -18.28 9.43 8.01
CA PRO A 64 -19.40 10.32 7.69
C PRO A 64 -19.03 11.45 6.73
N LEU A 65 -20.00 11.81 5.87
CA LEU A 65 -19.89 13.00 5.03
C LEU A 65 -20.09 14.24 5.92
N ARG A 66 -18.99 14.94 6.18
CA ARG A 66 -18.95 16.23 6.88
C ARG A 66 -17.92 17.12 6.17
N ASP A 67 -17.99 18.42 6.39
CA ASP A 67 -16.89 19.29 5.99
C ASP A 67 -15.73 19.13 6.98
N ASP A 68 -14.82 18.26 6.58
CA ASP A 68 -13.51 18.04 7.19
C ASP A 68 -12.47 18.75 6.33
N SER A 69 -12.54 20.08 6.31
CA SER A 69 -11.75 20.95 5.42
C SER A 69 -10.31 21.17 5.88
N SER A 70 -9.98 20.69 7.08
CA SER A 70 -8.66 20.76 7.69
C SER A 70 -8.15 19.39 8.15
N ALA A 71 -6.85 19.31 8.38
CA ALA A 71 -6.19 18.12 8.92
C ALA A 71 -6.78 17.68 10.27
N GLN A 72 -7.08 18.63 11.13
CA GLN A 72 -7.67 18.43 12.45
C GLN A 72 -9.09 17.88 12.33
N GLU A 73 -9.94 18.53 11.55
CA GLU A 73 -11.32 18.08 11.33
C GLU A 73 -11.37 16.69 10.68
N ARG A 74 -10.38 16.35 9.85
CA ARG A 74 -10.21 15.00 9.27
C ARG A 74 -9.85 13.97 10.34
N LEU A 75 -8.90 14.27 11.22
CA LEU A 75 -8.55 13.39 12.32
C LEU A 75 -9.73 13.20 13.29
N GLU A 76 -10.45 14.28 13.61
CA GLU A 76 -11.69 14.25 14.39
C GLU A 76 -12.79 13.43 13.70
N CYS A 77 -12.93 13.55 12.37
CA CYS A 77 -13.89 12.76 11.59
C CYS A 77 -13.62 11.26 11.72
N ILE A 78 -12.34 10.86 11.65
CA ILE A 78 -11.93 9.46 11.87
C ILE A 78 -12.20 9.06 13.32
N GLY A 79 -11.84 9.91 14.29
CA GLY A 79 -12.07 9.68 15.70
C GLY A 79 -13.55 9.48 16.06
N ASP A 80 -14.44 10.28 15.49
CA ASP A 80 -15.88 10.16 15.69
C ASP A 80 -16.47 8.91 15.03
N PHE A 81 -15.93 8.51 13.88
CA PHE A 81 -16.28 7.23 13.27
C PHE A 81 -15.95 6.08 14.24
N LEU A 82 -14.74 6.08 14.83
CA LEU A 82 -14.34 5.09 15.83
C LEU A 82 -15.25 5.09 17.07
N ALA A 83 -15.59 6.27 17.58
CA ALA A 83 -16.51 6.42 18.71
C ALA A 83 -17.93 5.92 18.40
N SER A 84 -18.33 5.90 17.13
CA SER A 84 -19.65 5.46 16.68
C SER A 84 -19.76 3.94 16.42
N LEU A 85 -18.66 3.20 16.50
CA LEU A 85 -18.65 1.75 16.27
C LEU A 85 -19.50 1.03 17.30
N LYS A 86 -20.67 0.53 16.88
CA LYS A 86 -21.62 -0.18 17.74
C LYS A 86 -21.16 -1.59 18.10
N VAL A 87 -20.45 -2.24 17.18
CA VAL A 87 -19.98 -3.62 17.32
C VAL A 87 -18.46 -3.59 17.23
N LEU A 88 -17.82 -3.74 18.38
CA LEU A 88 -16.37 -3.83 18.44
C LEU A 88 -15.96 -5.30 18.39
N PRO A 89 -14.89 -5.64 17.65
CA PRO A 89 -14.45 -7.01 17.54
C PRO A 89 -14.05 -7.55 18.92
N LYS A 90 -14.35 -8.83 19.16
CA LYS A 90 -13.87 -9.52 20.37
C LYS A 90 -12.35 -9.70 20.26
N GLY A 91 -11.61 -9.22 21.25
CA GLY A 91 -10.16 -9.34 21.32
C GLY A 91 -9.44 -8.00 21.07
N LYS A 92 -8.17 -8.09 20.63
CA LYS A 92 -7.33 -6.92 20.40
C LYS A 92 -7.58 -6.34 19.01
N LEU A 93 -7.98 -5.07 18.96
CA LEU A 93 -8.14 -4.31 17.71
C LEU A 93 -6.79 -3.72 17.27
N ARG A 94 -6.45 -3.84 15.99
CA ARG A 94 -5.32 -3.14 15.37
C ARG A 94 -5.85 -2.15 14.35
N MET A 95 -5.52 -0.88 14.50
CA MET A 95 -5.96 0.20 13.61
C MET A 95 -4.76 0.74 12.84
N LEU A 96 -4.77 0.63 11.52
CA LEU A 96 -3.78 1.25 10.64
C LEU A 96 -4.46 2.38 9.87
N ILE A 97 -3.89 3.57 9.96
CA ILE A 97 -4.38 4.78 9.28
C ILE A 97 -3.31 5.22 8.29
N LEU A 98 -3.68 5.34 7.01
CA LEU A 98 -2.83 5.88 5.95
C LEU A 98 -3.44 7.23 5.54
N GLU A 99 -2.77 8.35 5.86
CA GLU A 99 -3.30 9.68 5.58
C GLU A 99 -2.16 10.70 5.35
N ASP A 100 -2.30 11.63 4.40
CA ASP A 100 -1.48 12.83 4.23
C ASP A 100 -2.02 14.06 4.98
N PHE A 101 -3.27 14.01 5.46
CA PHE A 101 -4.00 15.08 6.15
C PHE A 101 -3.94 16.41 5.40
N PHE A 102 -4.31 16.41 4.12
CA PHE A 102 -4.30 17.61 3.26
C PHE A 102 -2.91 18.21 3.06
N ILE A 103 -1.88 17.37 3.03
CA ILE A 103 -0.50 17.83 2.85
C ILE A 103 -0.13 18.80 3.99
N THR A 104 -0.58 18.51 5.21
CA THR A 104 -0.35 19.37 6.38
C THR A 104 0.61 18.67 7.33
N PRO A 105 1.69 19.31 7.79
CA PRO A 105 2.54 18.76 8.83
C PRO A 105 1.75 18.63 10.13
N MET A 106 1.92 17.53 10.85
CA MET A 106 1.42 17.40 12.23
C MET A 106 2.24 18.31 13.12
N LYS A 107 1.74 19.52 13.36
CA LYS A 107 2.37 20.47 14.26
C LYS A 107 1.33 21.45 14.76
N SER A 108 1.22 21.56 16.07
CA SER A 108 0.29 22.47 16.74
C SER A 108 -1.17 22.23 16.36
N TRP A 109 -1.54 20.97 16.10
CA TRP A 109 -2.95 20.61 15.93
C TRP A 109 -3.59 20.49 17.31
N SER A 110 -4.90 20.73 17.36
CA SER A 110 -5.72 20.40 18.53
C SER A 110 -6.99 19.73 18.04
N CYS A 111 -7.26 18.54 18.57
CA CYS A 111 -8.48 17.79 18.28
C CYS A 111 -9.30 17.68 19.56
N ASN A 112 -10.50 18.28 19.61
CA ASN A 112 -11.32 18.40 20.82
C ASN A 112 -10.53 18.94 22.05
N GLY A 113 -9.62 19.88 21.84
CA GLY A 113 -8.79 20.46 22.90
C GLY A 113 -7.57 19.62 23.30
N ILE A 114 -7.37 18.45 22.69
CA ILE A 114 -6.20 17.58 22.91
C ILE A 114 -5.10 17.98 21.92
N PRO A 115 -3.89 18.36 22.36
CA PRO A 115 -2.77 18.63 21.46
C PRO A 115 -2.37 17.39 20.65
N VAL A 116 -2.11 17.59 19.35
CA VAL A 116 -1.64 16.54 18.43
C VAL A 116 -0.47 17.11 17.63
N ASP A 117 0.75 16.85 18.08
CA ASP A 117 1.97 17.42 17.50
C ASP A 117 2.78 16.44 16.66
N ASP A 118 2.39 15.16 16.63
CA ASP A 118 3.05 14.09 15.88
C ASP A 118 2.09 12.90 15.70
N THR A 119 2.58 11.86 15.01
CA THR A 119 1.82 10.64 14.73
C THR A 119 1.44 9.88 16.00
N GLU A 120 2.31 9.86 17.00
CA GLU A 120 2.11 9.18 18.29
C GLU A 120 0.99 9.85 19.09
N ALA A 121 0.94 11.18 19.10
CA ALA A 121 -0.15 11.94 19.70
C ALA A 121 -1.48 11.72 18.94
N ALA A 122 -1.43 11.62 17.61
CA ALA A 122 -2.61 11.30 16.80
C ALA A 122 -3.13 9.87 17.09
N GLU A 123 -2.22 8.90 17.23
CA GLU A 123 -2.54 7.53 17.64
C GLU A 123 -3.19 7.51 19.03
N CYS A 124 -2.62 8.23 20.01
CA CYS A 124 -3.19 8.36 21.35
C CYS A 124 -4.59 8.99 21.33
N TYR A 125 -4.77 10.06 20.54
CA TYR A 125 -6.06 10.70 20.33
C TYR A 125 -7.08 9.68 19.80
N LEU A 126 -6.76 8.96 18.72
CA LEU A 126 -7.67 7.96 18.11
C LEU A 126 -8.01 6.83 19.08
N LEU A 127 -7.03 6.35 19.86
CA LEU A 127 -7.27 5.35 20.89
C LEU A 127 -8.21 5.86 21.98
N SER A 128 -8.09 7.12 22.40
CA SER A 128 -9.02 7.73 23.39
C SER A 128 -10.45 7.91 22.88
N ARG A 129 -10.69 7.74 21.57
CA ARG A 129 -12.05 7.76 21.00
C ARG A 129 -12.75 6.42 21.09
N LEU A 130 -12.02 5.34 21.35
CA LEU A 130 -12.62 4.02 21.58
C LEU A 130 -13.14 3.90 23.02
N PRO A 131 -14.16 3.07 23.27
CA PRO A 131 -14.56 2.72 24.63
C PRO A 131 -13.44 2.02 25.39
N ASP A 132 -13.32 2.30 26.70
CA ASP A 132 -12.29 1.72 27.59
C ASP A 132 -12.31 0.18 27.66
N SER A 133 -13.44 -0.44 27.29
CA SER A 133 -13.58 -1.90 27.22
C SER A 133 -12.83 -2.55 26.06
N VAL A 134 -12.34 -1.77 25.09
CA VAL A 134 -11.62 -2.27 23.93
C VAL A 134 -10.11 -2.18 24.14
N THR A 135 -9.44 -3.32 24.05
CA THR A 135 -7.98 -3.34 23.93
C THR A 135 -7.61 -3.06 22.47
N ALA A 136 -6.99 -1.92 22.20
CA ALA A 136 -6.61 -1.53 20.84
C ALA A 136 -5.15 -1.05 20.75
N THR A 137 -4.59 -1.14 19.55
CA THR A 137 -3.35 -0.45 19.15
C THR A 137 -3.60 0.29 17.85
N ALA A 138 -3.06 1.50 17.73
CA ALA A 138 -3.16 2.32 16.53
C ALA A 138 -1.78 2.55 15.93
N ARG A 139 -1.73 2.72 14.61
CA ARG A 139 -0.57 3.22 13.87
C ARG A 139 -1.05 4.21 12.83
N VAL A 140 -0.51 5.42 12.86
CA VAL A 140 -0.73 6.45 11.83
C VAL A 140 0.52 6.52 10.97
N VAL A 141 0.37 6.18 9.69
CA VAL A 141 1.40 6.39 8.67
C VAL A 141 1.05 7.67 7.94
N HIS A 142 1.70 8.77 8.34
CA HIS A 142 1.50 10.09 7.74
C HIS A 142 2.16 10.13 6.35
N THR A 143 1.38 10.01 5.29
CA THR A 143 1.87 9.96 3.89
C THR A 143 2.20 11.35 3.33
N TYR A 144 2.83 12.16 4.15
CA TYR A 144 3.28 13.53 3.91
C TYR A 144 4.81 13.58 3.96
N ASP A 145 5.40 14.46 3.18
CA ASP A 145 6.81 14.77 3.27
C ASP A 145 7.05 16.27 3.11
N GLU A 146 8.10 16.77 3.77
CA GLU A 146 8.56 18.14 3.62
C GLU A 146 10.07 18.26 3.63
N TRP A 147 10.58 19.17 2.82
CA TRP A 147 12.00 19.48 2.78
C TRP A 147 12.24 20.92 2.34
N VAL A 148 13.45 21.40 2.59
CA VAL A 148 13.91 22.70 2.10
C VAL A 148 14.89 22.45 0.96
N THR A 149 14.61 22.99 -0.21
CA THR A 149 15.51 22.92 -1.37
C THR A 149 16.83 23.65 -1.09
N PRO A 150 17.90 23.41 -1.87
CA PRO A 150 19.16 24.14 -1.72
C PRO A 150 19.04 25.68 -1.84
N ARG A 151 17.95 26.18 -2.43
CA ARG A 151 17.68 27.62 -2.57
C ARG A 151 16.79 28.18 -1.45
N GLY A 152 16.50 27.40 -0.42
CA GLY A 152 15.68 27.82 0.72
C GLY A 152 14.17 27.72 0.51
N LEU A 153 13.69 27.17 -0.62
CA LEU A 153 12.26 26.94 -0.83
C LEU A 153 11.78 25.74 -0.01
N GLN A 154 10.80 25.95 0.87
CA GLN A 154 10.08 24.87 1.56
C GLN A 154 9.11 24.19 0.59
N VAL A 155 9.20 22.87 0.50
CA VAL A 155 8.31 22.02 -0.30
C VAL A 155 7.55 21.12 0.66
N GLN A 156 6.24 20.98 0.41
CA GLN A 156 5.32 20.15 1.17
C GLN A 156 4.50 19.35 0.17
N VAL A 157 4.42 18.03 0.34
CA VAL A 157 3.74 17.17 -0.62
C VAL A 157 3.15 15.92 0.03
N GLY A 158 1.96 15.52 -0.43
CA GLY A 158 1.43 14.19 -0.20
C GLY A 158 2.16 13.21 -1.11
N VAL A 159 3.09 12.44 -0.56
CA VAL A 159 3.91 11.49 -1.35
C VAL A 159 3.18 10.18 -1.63
N GLY A 160 2.00 9.99 -1.02
CA GLY A 160 1.26 8.74 -1.07
C GLY A 160 2.00 7.61 -0.37
N LEU A 161 1.67 6.37 -0.75
CA LEU A 161 2.21 5.17 -0.12
C LEU A 161 3.58 4.83 -0.72
N THR A 162 4.62 5.56 -0.31
CA THR A 162 6.04 5.27 -0.62
C THR A 162 6.46 3.90 -0.05
N LEU A 163 7.63 3.40 -0.44
CA LEU A 163 8.14 2.14 0.08
C LEU A 163 8.39 2.21 1.60
N GLU A 164 8.84 3.35 2.12
CA GLU A 164 9.00 3.57 3.56
C GLU A 164 7.66 3.54 4.29
N HIS A 165 6.64 4.23 3.78
CA HIS A 165 5.29 4.19 4.34
C HIS A 165 4.70 2.79 4.31
N PHE A 166 4.90 2.07 3.21
CA PHE A 166 4.50 0.68 3.07
C PHE A 166 5.20 -0.22 4.09
N ALA A 167 6.52 -0.07 4.27
CA ALA A 167 7.28 -0.85 5.25
C ALA A 167 6.78 -0.61 6.69
N LYS A 168 6.53 0.65 7.08
CA LYS A 168 5.95 0.99 8.40
C LYS A 168 4.58 0.35 8.60
N ALA A 169 3.74 0.35 7.56
CA ALA A 169 2.43 -0.29 7.60
C ALA A 169 2.52 -1.83 7.75
N MET A 170 3.44 -2.46 7.01
CA MET A 170 3.64 -3.92 7.04
C MET A 170 4.20 -4.40 8.38
N ASP A 171 5.19 -3.69 8.93
CA ASP A 171 5.77 -3.95 10.25
C ASP A 171 4.69 -3.93 11.34
N PHE A 172 3.84 -2.89 11.35
CA PHE A 172 2.74 -2.79 12.30
C PHE A 172 1.72 -3.95 12.19
N LEU A 173 1.46 -4.43 10.97
CA LEU A 173 0.54 -5.54 10.75
C LEU A 173 1.15 -6.90 11.08
N GLY A 174 2.44 -6.97 11.44
CA GLY A 174 3.16 -8.21 11.66
C GLY A 174 3.26 -9.03 10.38
N GLY A 175 3.20 -8.37 9.22
CA GLY A 175 3.64 -9.02 7.99
C GLY A 175 5.10 -9.38 8.18
N ALA A 176 5.48 -10.62 7.87
CA ALA A 176 6.89 -10.95 7.75
C ALA A 176 7.52 -9.83 6.90
N SER A 177 8.62 -9.25 7.37
CA SER A 177 9.51 -8.53 6.48
C SER A 177 9.61 -9.39 5.23
N MET A 178 9.47 -8.79 4.04
CA MET A 178 9.92 -9.51 2.86
C MET A 178 11.41 -9.69 3.10
N ASP A 179 11.77 -10.81 3.72
CA ASP A 179 13.08 -11.38 3.69
C ASP A 179 13.26 -11.61 2.20
N VAL A 180 13.87 -10.62 1.56
CA VAL A 180 14.34 -10.76 0.20
C VAL A 180 15.40 -11.84 0.37
N ASP A 181 14.97 -13.09 0.18
CA ASP A 181 15.83 -14.24 0.07
C ASP A 181 16.75 -13.95 -1.11
N GLY A 182 17.81 -13.21 -0.83
CA GLY A 182 19.01 -13.20 -1.61
C GLY A 182 19.63 -14.57 -1.45
N GLU A 183 19.04 -15.56 -2.12
CA GLU A 183 19.81 -16.69 -2.61
C GLU A 183 20.85 -16.12 -3.57
N THR A 184 21.94 -15.62 -2.99
CA THR A 184 23.26 -15.79 -3.59
C THR A 184 23.39 -17.27 -3.84
N VAL A 185 23.11 -17.67 -5.08
CA VAL A 185 23.45 -18.98 -5.63
C VAL A 185 24.98 -19.07 -5.56
N GLU A 186 25.49 -19.52 -4.41
CA GLU A 186 26.84 -20.07 -4.35
C GLU A 186 26.82 -21.31 -5.23
N GLY A 187 27.64 -21.27 -6.28
CA GLY A 187 27.77 -22.34 -7.26
C GLY A 187 28.07 -23.66 -6.57
N SER A 188 27.07 -24.53 -6.53
CA SER A 188 27.26 -25.93 -6.21
C SER A 188 27.81 -26.64 -7.44
N ASP A 189 29.02 -27.16 -7.27
CA ASP A 189 29.75 -27.96 -8.24
C ASP A 189 28.92 -29.13 -8.76
N MET A 190 28.82 -29.18 -10.08
CA MET A 190 28.20 -30.25 -10.85
C MET A 190 29.20 -31.42 -10.93
N SER A 191 29.05 -32.42 -10.06
CA SER A 191 29.66 -33.73 -10.24
C SER A 191 28.60 -34.77 -10.61
N THR A 192 28.84 -35.39 -11.75
CA THR A 192 28.03 -36.41 -12.44
C THR A 192 28.09 -37.75 -11.74
N ALA A 193 26.94 -38.37 -11.51
CA ALA A 193 26.83 -39.79 -11.22
C ALA A 193 25.84 -40.43 -12.21
N GLU A 194 26.39 -41.27 -13.09
CA GLU A 194 25.68 -42.22 -13.93
C GLU A 194 25.05 -43.33 -13.08
N SER A 195 23.82 -43.71 -13.40
CA SER A 195 23.27 -45.00 -12.99
C SER A 195 22.29 -45.51 -14.05
N ASP A 196 22.77 -46.48 -14.84
CA ASP A 196 21.96 -47.46 -15.55
C ASP A 196 21.48 -48.53 -14.56
N ASP A 197 20.21 -48.94 -14.61
CA ASP A 197 19.80 -50.31 -14.96
C ASP A 197 18.27 -50.46 -14.94
N ALA A 198 17.78 -51.31 -15.84
CA ALA A 198 16.41 -51.50 -16.26
C ALA A 198 15.70 -52.63 -15.48
N SER A 199 14.37 -52.55 -15.37
CA SER A 199 13.54 -53.76 -15.33
C SER A 199 12.12 -53.50 -15.83
N MET A 200 11.72 -54.29 -16.82
CA MET A 200 10.39 -54.36 -17.42
C MET A 200 9.41 -55.20 -16.61
N SER A 201 8.13 -54.86 -16.66
CA SER A 201 7.04 -55.84 -16.66
C SER A 201 5.78 -55.30 -17.33
N GLU A 202 5.25 -56.10 -18.26
CA GLU A 202 4.04 -55.91 -19.05
C GLU A 202 2.74 -56.09 -18.23
N GLY A 203 1.64 -55.48 -18.69
CA GLY A 203 0.30 -55.71 -18.10
C GLY A 203 -0.84 -54.88 -18.70
N THR A 204 -1.29 -55.25 -19.90
CA THR A 204 -2.67 -55.31 -20.43
C THR A 204 -3.73 -54.22 -20.13
N GLN A 205 -4.12 -53.53 -21.22
CA GLN A 205 -5.44 -53.07 -21.72
C GLN A 205 -6.67 -52.97 -20.78
N SER A 206 -7.32 -51.78 -20.80
CA SER A 206 -8.73 -51.64 -21.23
C SER A 206 -9.10 -50.17 -21.53
N SER A 207 -9.97 -50.02 -22.53
CA SER A 207 -10.55 -48.85 -23.18
C SER A 207 -11.56 -48.04 -22.36
N GLU A 208 -11.66 -46.73 -22.65
CA GLU A 208 -12.85 -45.82 -22.71
C GLU A 208 -12.35 -44.36 -22.56
N GLN A 209 -12.29 -43.49 -23.59
CA GLN A 209 -13.38 -42.69 -24.21
C GLN A 209 -14.11 -41.84 -23.15
N GLY A 210 -14.12 -40.51 -23.10
CA GLY A 210 -13.63 -39.36 -23.86
C GLY A 210 -14.15 -38.09 -23.14
N ASP A 211 -13.66 -36.91 -23.53
CA ASP A 211 -14.20 -35.56 -23.27
C ASP A 211 -13.53 -34.68 -22.18
N ASP A 212 -12.57 -33.90 -22.68
CA ASP A 212 -12.36 -32.45 -22.50
C ASP A 212 -12.12 -31.87 -21.10
N ALA A 213 -10.85 -31.98 -20.67
CA ALA A 213 -10.24 -31.08 -19.69
C ALA A 213 -9.14 -30.24 -20.36
N GLU A 214 -9.48 -29.00 -20.70
CA GLU A 214 -8.56 -27.97 -21.20
C GLU A 214 -7.63 -27.53 -20.06
N LYS A 215 -6.54 -28.29 -19.87
CA LYS A 215 -5.50 -28.04 -18.88
C LYS A 215 -4.49 -27.05 -19.48
N ALA A 216 -4.63 -25.77 -19.13
CA ALA A 216 -3.66 -24.73 -19.48
C ALA A 216 -2.30 -25.06 -18.81
N VAL A 217 -1.40 -25.63 -19.61
CA VAL A 217 0.03 -25.71 -19.29
C VAL A 217 0.57 -24.30 -19.45
N ALA A 218 0.81 -23.60 -18.35
CA ALA A 218 1.57 -22.36 -18.38
C ALA A 218 2.94 -22.68 -18.98
N SER A 219 3.20 -22.15 -20.18
CA SER A 219 4.48 -22.27 -20.85
C SER A 219 5.58 -21.77 -19.92
N SER A 220 6.75 -22.42 -19.91
CA SER A 220 7.93 -21.91 -19.21
C SER A 220 8.28 -20.47 -19.62
N ASP A 221 7.88 -20.04 -20.82
CA ASP A 221 8.06 -18.67 -21.28
C ASP A 221 7.19 -17.66 -20.50
N ASP A 222 6.02 -18.04 -20.02
CA ASP A 222 5.10 -17.16 -19.27
C ASP A 222 5.58 -16.90 -17.83
N ILE A 223 6.38 -17.81 -17.27
CA ILE A 223 6.98 -17.65 -15.94
C ILE A 223 8.19 -16.69 -16.03
N VAL A 224 8.99 -16.81 -17.10
CA VAL A 224 10.15 -15.94 -17.34
C VAL A 224 9.72 -14.49 -17.61
N VAL A 225 8.63 -14.27 -18.37
CA VAL A 225 8.10 -12.92 -18.64
C VAL A 225 7.61 -12.22 -17.37
N LYS A 226 6.93 -12.94 -16.46
CA LYS A 226 6.45 -12.36 -15.18
C LYS A 226 7.56 -12.06 -14.19
N GLN A 227 8.66 -12.81 -14.23
CA GLN A 227 9.85 -12.55 -13.40
C GLN A 227 10.58 -11.27 -13.87
N LEU A 228 10.74 -11.11 -15.19
CA LEU A 228 11.36 -9.93 -15.81
C LEU A 228 10.55 -8.64 -15.58
N ASP A 229 9.22 -8.73 -15.55
CA ASP A 229 8.36 -7.58 -15.25
C ASP A 229 8.44 -7.12 -13.79
N LYS A 230 8.73 -8.01 -12.84
CA LYS A 230 8.96 -7.63 -11.43
C LYS A 230 10.32 -6.96 -11.24
N GLU A 231 11.37 -7.51 -11.83
CA GLU A 231 12.71 -6.90 -11.76
C GLU A 231 12.75 -5.55 -12.47
N SER A 232 12.02 -5.39 -13.59
CA SER A 232 11.93 -4.11 -14.28
C SER A 232 11.25 -3.04 -13.42
N ASN A 233 10.22 -3.38 -12.64
CA ASN A 233 9.54 -2.44 -11.75
C ASN A 233 10.41 -2.00 -10.56
N VAL A 234 11.18 -2.92 -9.98
CA VAL A 234 12.16 -2.57 -8.92
C VAL A 234 13.28 -1.71 -9.49
N LEU A 235 13.77 -2.04 -10.69
CA LEU A 235 14.79 -1.25 -11.38
C LEU A 235 14.28 0.15 -11.74
N LEU A 236 13.01 0.29 -12.14
CA LEU A 236 12.37 1.58 -12.42
C LEU A 236 12.20 2.43 -11.15
N ASP A 237 11.86 1.83 -10.01
CA ASP A 237 11.75 2.55 -8.73
C ASP A 237 13.13 2.99 -8.21
N MET A 238 14.14 2.12 -8.32
CA MET A 238 15.53 2.48 -8.02
C MET A 238 16.07 3.54 -8.99
N GLN A 239 15.70 3.50 -10.28
CA GLN A 239 16.05 4.56 -11.23
C GLN A 239 15.30 5.86 -10.95
N ALA A 240 14.07 5.82 -10.44
CA ALA A 240 13.35 7.00 -10.00
C ALA A 240 14.01 7.63 -8.76
N GLN A 241 14.38 6.81 -7.76
CA GLN A 241 15.17 7.25 -6.61
C GLN A 241 16.55 7.76 -7.02
N LYS A 242 17.23 7.09 -7.95
CA LYS A 242 18.52 7.54 -8.48
C LYS A 242 18.39 8.84 -9.26
N ARG A 243 17.39 8.98 -10.13
CA ARG A 243 17.10 10.24 -10.85
C ARG A 243 16.70 11.36 -9.88
N TRP A 244 16.03 11.03 -8.79
CA TRP A 244 15.72 11.97 -7.72
C TRP A 244 16.98 12.42 -6.97
N LEU A 245 17.88 11.49 -6.62
CA LEU A 245 19.19 11.79 -6.03
C LEU A 245 20.12 12.54 -7.00
N GLU A 246 20.10 12.20 -8.28
CA GLU A 246 20.84 12.88 -9.35
C GLU A 246 20.27 14.27 -9.62
N TYR A 247 18.95 14.45 -9.58
CA TYR A 247 18.30 15.76 -9.63
C TYR A 247 18.72 16.62 -8.43
N LEU A 248 18.72 16.06 -7.22
CA LEU A 248 19.20 16.75 -6.02
C LEU A 248 20.70 17.08 -6.10
N SER A 249 21.50 16.25 -6.74
CA SER A 249 22.94 16.47 -6.97
C SER A 249 23.20 17.52 -8.06
N SER A 250 22.46 17.46 -9.17
CA SER A 250 22.55 18.40 -10.29
C SER A 250 21.99 19.78 -9.95
N ALA A 251 20.99 19.86 -9.06
CA ALA A 251 20.47 21.13 -8.55
C ALA A 251 21.47 21.89 -7.66
N ARG A 252 22.54 21.22 -7.17
CA ARG A 252 23.66 21.88 -6.46
C ARG A 252 24.61 22.64 -7.39
N SER A 253 24.54 22.43 -8.71
CA SER A 253 25.58 22.89 -9.65
C SER A 253 25.07 23.81 -10.78
N ALA A 254 23.77 24.03 -10.93
CA ALA A 254 23.24 24.85 -12.03
C ALA A 254 22.43 26.07 -11.56
N SER A 255 22.93 27.28 -11.86
CA SER A 255 22.18 28.53 -11.78
C SER A 255 21.46 28.78 -13.11
N LEU A 256 20.23 28.28 -13.28
CA LEU A 256 19.34 28.75 -14.35
C LEU A 256 17.88 28.85 -13.89
N PRO A 257 17.04 29.68 -14.55
CA PRO A 257 15.85 30.23 -13.92
C PRO A 257 14.55 29.61 -14.47
N TRP A 258 13.55 29.52 -13.58
CA TRP A 258 12.12 29.27 -13.79
C TRP A 258 11.68 27.92 -14.38
N LEU A 259 11.05 27.11 -13.52
CA LEU A 259 9.90 26.28 -13.90
C LEU A 259 8.94 26.22 -12.69
N SER A 260 7.74 26.77 -12.87
CA SER A 260 6.61 26.59 -11.95
C SER A 260 5.97 25.26 -12.30
N ILE A 261 6.03 24.29 -11.38
CA ILE A 261 5.28 23.04 -11.48
C ILE A 261 4.17 23.10 -10.43
N THR A 262 3.01 23.58 -10.84
CA THR A 262 1.75 23.32 -10.14
C THR A 262 1.31 21.90 -10.49
N ASN A 263 1.60 20.93 -9.63
CA ASN A 263 0.96 19.61 -9.71
C ASN A 263 -0.08 19.50 -8.60
N LEU A 264 -1.33 19.51 -9.05
CA LEU A 264 -2.55 19.37 -8.27
C LEU A 264 -2.80 17.88 -8.03
N TRP A 265 -2.39 17.35 -6.87
CA TRP A 265 -2.87 16.04 -6.39
C TRP A 265 -3.16 16.14 -4.90
N SER A 266 -4.42 16.33 -4.56
CA SER A 266 -4.98 15.84 -3.29
C SER A 266 -5.39 14.40 -3.56
N LEU A 267 -4.85 13.48 -2.76
CA LEU A 267 -5.01 12.04 -2.96
C LEU A 267 -6.46 11.68 -3.21
#